data_AF-A0A845RCB7-F1
#
_entry.id   AF-A0A845RCB7-F1
#
_cell.length_a   1.000
_cell.length_b   1.000
_cell.length_c   1.000
_cell.angle_alpha   90.00
_cell.angle_beta   90.00
_cell.angle_gamma   90.00
#
_symmetry.space_group_name_H-M   'P 1'
#
loop_
_entity.id
_entity.type
_entity.pdbx_description
1 polymer ?
#
loop_
_entity_poly.entity_id
_entity_poly.type
_entity_poly.pdbx_seq_one_letter_code
_entity_poly.pdbx_strand_id
1 'polypeptide(L)' 'MSYPDVPIWEKYTLTIEEAAKYFRIGEKKLRKLAEENPDANWLIMNGNRIQIKRKQFEKVIDSLDVI' A
#
# COMPACT_ATOMS: atom_id res chain seq x y z
N MET A 1 -0.84 25.55 -1.76
CA MET A 1 0.19 24.90 -2.60
C MET A 1 -0.34 23.54 -3.02
N SER A 2 -0.78 23.42 -4.27
CA SER A 2 -1.08 22.11 -4.86
C SER A 2 0.26 21.46 -5.13
N TYR A 3 0.63 20.46 -4.33
CA TYR A 3 1.75 19.60 -4.66
C TYR A 3 1.43 19.02 -6.04
N PRO A 4 2.31 19.14 -7.06
CA PRO A 4 2.07 18.45 -8.32
C PRO A 4 1.79 17.00 -7.98
N ASP A 5 0.68 16.45 -8.47
CA ASP A 5 0.25 15.08 -8.25
C ASP A 5 1.41 14.15 -8.59
N VAL A 6 2.24 13.84 -7.59
CA VAL A 6 3.34 12.90 -7.73
C VAL A 6 2.68 11.63 -8.22
N PRO A 7 3.06 11.12 -9.40
CA PRO A 7 2.36 9.98 -9.93
C PRO A 7 2.54 8.77 -9.02
N ILE A 8 1.57 7.85 -9.07
CA ILE A 8 1.49 6.69 -8.18
C ILE A 8 2.80 5.88 -8.18
N TRP A 9 3.50 5.83 -9.30
CA TRP A 9 4.79 5.14 -9.44
C TRP A 9 6.01 5.90 -8.90
N GLU A 10 5.89 7.18 -8.54
CA GLU A 10 6.96 7.95 -7.88
C GLU A 10 6.75 8.05 -6.37
N LYS A 11 5.55 7.72 -5.87
CA LYS A 11 5.26 7.72 -4.43
C LYS A 11 5.97 6.58 -3.71
N TYR A 12 6.63 6.92 -2.60
CA TYR A 12 7.23 5.94 -1.70
C TYR A 12 6.17 5.15 -0.90
N THR A 13 5.11 5.84 -0.51
CA THR A 13 3.96 5.30 0.22
C THR A 13 2.67 5.60 -0.53
N LEU A 14 1.85 4.58 -0.69
CA LEU A 14 0.57 4.61 -1.38
C LEU A 14 -0.56 4.63 -0.36
N THR A 15 -1.65 5.34 -0.64
CA THR A 15 -2.90 5.14 0.10
C THR A 15 -3.55 3.81 -0.27
N ILE A 16 -4.56 3.38 0.47
CA ILE A 16 -5.33 2.16 0.14
C ILE A 16 -5.92 2.25 -1.28
N GLU A 17 -6.46 3.41 -1.66
CA GLU A 17 -7.01 3.63 -3.01
C GLU A 17 -5.95 3.53 -4.11
N GLU A 18 -4.76 4.11 -3.87
CA GLU A 18 -3.66 4.06 -4.84
C GLU A 18 -3.06 2.67 -4.95
N ALA A 19 -2.87 1.99 -3.82
CA ALA A 19 -2.43 0.61 -3.78
C ALA A 19 -3.45 -0.32 -4.45
N ALA A 20 -4.74 -0.06 -4.30
CA ALA A 20 -5.77 -0.83 -4.99
C ALA A 20 -5.68 -0.68 -6.52
N LYS A 21 -5.43 0.54 -7.02
CA LYS A 21 -5.21 0.79 -8.45
C LYS A 21 -3.90 0.21 -8.97
N TYR A 22 -2.83 0.31 -8.18
CA TYR A 22 -1.48 -0.12 -8.54
C TYR A 22 -1.32 -1.64 -8.52
N PHE A 23 -1.71 -2.30 -7.41
CA PHE A 23 -1.60 -3.75 -7.24
C PHE A 23 -2.83 -4.53 -7.74
N ARG A 24 -3.89 -3.83 -8.18
CA ARG A 24 -5.18 -4.43 -8.56
C ARG A 24 -5.81 -5.28 -7.46
N ILE A 25 -5.62 -4.89 -6.19
CA ILE A 25 -6.21 -5.56 -5.02
C ILE A 25 -7.39 -4.72 -4.52
N GLY A 26 -8.52 -5.36 -4.18
CA GLY A 26 -9.66 -4.64 -3.63
C GLY A 26 -9.33 -3.91 -2.33
N GLU A 27 -9.81 -2.67 -2.18
CA GLU A 27 -9.55 -1.83 -0.99
C GLU A 27 -9.96 -2.51 0.32
N LYS A 28 -11.09 -3.23 0.33
CA LYS A 28 -11.54 -4.03 1.49
C LYS A 28 -10.52 -5.09 1.88
N LYS A 29 -9.85 -5.71 0.90
CA LYS A 29 -8.85 -6.75 1.14
C LYS A 29 -7.55 -6.14 1.65
N LEU A 30 -7.13 -5.00 1.10
CA LEU A 30 -5.98 -4.23 1.63
C LEU A 30 -6.22 -3.75 3.06
N ARG A 31 -7.43 -3.30 3.37
CA ARG A 31 -7.81 -2.87 4.72
C ARG A 31 -7.77 -4.04 5.70
N LYS A 32 -8.34 -5.19 5.33
CA LYS A 32 -8.20 -6.42 6.13
C LYS A 32 -6.75 -6.83 6.33
N LEU A 33 -5.94 -6.82 5.26
CA LEU A 33 -4.51 -7.14 5.33
C LEU A 33 -3.75 -6.23 6.30
N ALA A 34 -4.08 -4.94 6.31
CA ALA A 34 -3.54 -3.96 7.23
C ALA A 34 -3.99 -4.20 8.68
N GLU A 35 -5.26 -4.55 8.89
CA GLU A 35 -5.81 -4.87 10.21
C GLU A 35 -5.29 -6.21 10.76
N GLU A 36 -5.09 -7.21 9.90
CA GLU A 36 -4.54 -8.53 10.27
C GLU A 36 -3.04 -8.48 10.55
N ASN A 37 -2.32 -7.52 9.96
CA ASN A 37 -0.88 -7.36 10.12
C ASN A 37 -0.53 -5.93 10.58
N PRO A 38 -0.90 -5.54 11.82
CA PRO A 38 -0.63 -4.20 12.34
C PRO A 38 0.88 -3.90 12.42
N ASP A 39 1.70 -4.92 12.67
CA ASP A 39 3.17 -4.84 12.72
C ASP A 39 3.84 -5.09 11.36
N ALA A 40 3.08 -5.10 10.27
CA ALA A 40 3.66 -5.26 8.95
C ALA A 40 4.61 -4.10 8.66
N ASN A 41 5.86 -4.42 8.30
CA ASN A 41 6.84 -3.42 7.91
C ASN A 41 6.34 -2.52 6.76
N TRP A 42 5.55 -3.09 5.83
CA TRP A 42 4.96 -2.39 4.70
C TRP A 42 3.79 -1.48 5.07
N LEU A 43 3.22 -1.62 6.26
CA LEU A 43 2.13 -0.78 6.75
C LEU A 43 2.70 0.44 7.48
N ILE A 44 2.14 1.61 7.21
CA ILE A 44 2.40 2.83 7.97
C ILE A 44 1.06 3.40 8.41
N MET A 45 0.87 3.50 9.71
CA MET A 45 -0.25 4.23 10.29
C MET A 45 0.20 5.66 10.58
N ASN A 46 -0.24 6.61 9.75
CA ASN A 46 -0.02 8.03 9.95
C ASN A 46 -1.27 8.62 10.63
N GLY A 47 -1.33 8.50 11.96
CA GLY A 47 -2.53 8.82 12.74
C GLY A 47 -3.71 7.92 12.34
N ASN A 48 -4.79 8.52 11.82
CA ASN A 48 -5.99 7.80 11.36
C ASN A 48 -5.90 7.36 9.88
N ARG A 49 -4.79 7.67 9.18
CA ARG A 49 -4.62 7.31 7.77
C ARG A 49 -3.68 6.13 7.63
N ILE A 50 -4.13 5.12 6.90
CA ILE A 50 -3.31 3.97 6.53
C ILE A 50 -2.57 4.29 5.22
N GLN A 51 -1.26 4.08 5.24
CA GLN A 51 -0.39 4.15 4.08
C GLN A 51 0.37 2.82 3.93
N ILE A 52 0.68 2.46 2.68
CA ILE A 52 1.35 1.22 2.32
C ILE A 52 2.67 1.58 1.63
N LYS A 53 3.80 1.11 2.18
CA LYS A 53 5.11 1.24 1.53
C LYS A 53 5.14 0.37 0.28
N ARG A 54 5.15 1.01 -0.88
CA ARG A 54 5.14 0.33 -2.18
C ARG A 54 6.25 -0.71 -2.27
N LYS A 55 7.51 -0.33 -2.01
CA LYS A 55 8.67 -1.22 -2.16
C LYS A 55 8.60 -2.49 -1.31
N GLN A 56 8.08 -2.38 -0.09
CA GLN A 56 7.98 -3.55 0.80
C GLN A 56 6.76 -4.39 0.47
N PHE A 57 5.65 -3.75 0.09
CA PHE A 57 4.46 -4.46 -0.36
C PHE A 57 4.71 -5.19 -1.69
N GLU A 58 5.45 -4.58 -2.62
CA GLU A 58 5.92 -5.21 -3.86
C GLU A 58 6.66 -6.52 -3.57
N LYS A 59 7.58 -6.54 -2.58
CA LYS A 59 8.26 -7.78 -2.18
C LYS A 59 7.32 -8.85 -1.63
N VAL A 60 6.29 -8.45 -0.89
CA VAL A 60 5.29 -9.39 -0.37
C VAL A 60 4.49 -10.00 -1.51
N ILE A 61 4.07 -9.19 -2.50
CA ILE A 61 3.36 -9.67 -3.68
C ILE A 61 4.26 -10.56 -4.56
N ASP A 62 5.51 -10.14 -4.79
CA ASP A 62 6.52 -10.92 -5.51
C ASP A 62 6.79 -12.28 -4.85
N SER A 63 6.77 -12.34 -3.51
CA SER A 63 6.89 -13.59 -2.76
C SER A 63 5.61 -14.44 -2.75
N LEU A 64 4.45 -13.83 -3.01
CA LEU A 64 3.16 -14.52 -3.12
C LEU A 64 2.92 -15.07 -4.53
N ASP A 65 3.65 -14.58 -5.54
CA ASP A 65 3.66 -15.10 -6.91
C ASP A 65 4.50 -16.40 -6.97
N VAL A 66 4.06 -17.40 -6.21
CA VAL A 66 4.47 -18.79 -6.41
C VAL A 66 3.36 -19.44 -7.22
N ILE A 67 3.49 -19.38 -8.55
CA ILE A 67 2.85 -20.30 -9.50
C ILE A 67 3.96 -21.06 -10.20
#